data_AF-A0A8H4V9R8-F1
#
_entry.id   AF-A0A8H4V9R8-F1
#
_cell.length_a   1.000
_cell.length_b   1.000
_cell.length_c   1.000
_cell.angle_alpha   90.00
_cell.angle_beta   90.00
_cell.angle_gamma   90.00
#
_symmetry.space_group_name_H-M   'P 1'
#
loop_
_entity.id
_entity.type
_entity.pdbx_description
1 polymer ?
#
loop_
_entity_poly.entity_id
_entity_poly.type
_entity_poly.pdbx_seq_one_letter_code
_entity_poly.pdbx_strand_id
1 'polypeptide(L)'
;MPNSWLPASKQTANGLVLVGDAFNMRHPLTGGGMTVAFNDALLLSELLHPSRVRQLEDARAVRAAVDTFYWRRKNCTSIINVLAQALYTLFAANDRQLRALQLGCFEYFRRGMTDGPCALLGGILQQPSILAYHFFSVAFLAIWVNGCAVVGSGPLAVLRLPLAVIDAVLILAKASLVFLPLVWREGFQ
;
A
#
# COMPACT_ATOMS: atom_id res chain seq x y z
N MET A 1 -6.98 0.90 -21.58
CA MET A 1 -7.37 -0.38 -20.93
C MET A 1 -8.10 -0.06 -19.63
N PRO A 2 -9.08 -0.88 -19.19
CA PRO A 2 -9.82 -0.64 -17.95
C PRO A 2 -8.93 -0.81 -16.71
N ASN A 3 -9.10 0.06 -15.71
CA ASN A 3 -8.46 -0.07 -14.40
C ASN A 3 -9.26 -1.06 -13.54
N SER A 4 -8.98 -2.35 -13.71
CA SER A 4 -9.68 -3.43 -13.01
C SER A 4 -9.14 -3.64 -11.58
N TRP A 5 -10.01 -4.08 -10.67
CA TRP A 5 -9.65 -4.49 -9.31
C TRP A 5 -10.24 -5.86 -9.02
N LEU A 6 -9.41 -6.80 -8.55
CA LEU A 6 -9.81 -8.17 -8.21
C LEU A 6 -9.06 -8.61 -6.95
N PRO A 7 -9.74 -8.74 -5.79
CA PRO A 7 -9.12 -9.21 -4.57
C PRO A 7 -8.81 -10.70 -4.67
N ALA A 8 -7.72 -11.13 -4.01
CA ALA A 8 -7.34 -12.53 -3.97
C ALA A 8 -8.25 -13.34 -3.04
N SER A 9 -8.68 -14.52 -3.48
CA SER A 9 -9.47 -15.46 -2.69
C SER A 9 -8.68 -16.73 -2.35
N LYS A 10 -9.14 -17.49 -1.35
CA LYS A 10 -8.60 -18.84 -1.12
C LYS A 10 -9.05 -19.75 -2.26
N GLN A 11 -8.11 -20.50 -2.82
CA GLN A 11 -8.38 -21.45 -3.90
C GLN A 11 -8.68 -22.82 -3.30
N THR A 12 -9.82 -23.41 -3.70
CA THR A 12 -10.29 -24.68 -3.15
C THR A 12 -10.31 -25.82 -4.18
N ALA A 13 -10.04 -25.54 -5.46
CA ALA A 13 -10.00 -26.56 -6.50
C ALA A 13 -8.74 -27.43 -6.37
N ASN A 14 -8.87 -28.75 -6.57
CA ASN A 14 -7.72 -29.65 -6.68
C ASN A 14 -7.19 -29.66 -8.12
N GLY A 15 -5.86 -29.71 -8.27
CA GLY A 15 -5.21 -29.83 -9.58
C GLY A 15 -5.16 -28.55 -10.41
N LEU A 16 -5.62 -27.42 -9.86
CA LEU A 16 -5.58 -26.11 -10.51
C LEU A 16 -5.13 -25.05 -9.52
N VAL A 17 -4.16 -24.22 -9.92
CA VAL A 17 -3.72 -23.05 -9.17
C VAL A 17 -3.78 -21.83 -10.10
N LEU A 18 -4.53 -20.80 -9.72
CA LEU A 18 -4.58 -19.53 -10.46
C LEU A 18 -3.52 -18.57 -9.92
N VAL A 19 -2.84 -17.84 -10.81
CA VAL A 19 -1.82 -16.84 -10.47
C VAL A 19 -1.90 -15.62 -11.38
N GLY A 20 -1.18 -14.55 -11.01
CA GLY A 20 -1.14 -13.31 -11.76
C GLY A 20 -2.48 -12.56 -11.75
N ASP A 21 -2.74 -11.79 -12.80
CA ASP A 21 -3.96 -10.96 -12.90
C ASP A 21 -5.25 -11.79 -12.99
N ALA A 22 -5.18 -13.05 -13.40
CA ALA A 22 -6.32 -13.97 -13.34
C ALA A 22 -6.75 -14.28 -11.88
N PHE A 23 -5.83 -14.08 -10.93
CA PHE A 23 -6.06 -14.33 -9.51
C PHE A 23 -6.18 -13.06 -8.67
N ASN A 24 -5.39 -12.02 -8.97
CA ASN A 24 -5.37 -10.79 -8.20
C ASN A 24 -4.96 -9.58 -9.06
N MET A 25 -5.89 -8.65 -9.27
CA MET A 25 -5.66 -7.38 -9.98
C MET A 25 -5.68 -6.20 -9.03
N ARG A 26 -4.88 -5.19 -9.36
CA ARG A 26 -4.75 -3.94 -8.61
C ARG A 26 -4.64 -2.75 -9.55
N HIS A 27 -4.74 -1.55 -8.98
CA HIS A 27 -4.58 -0.33 -9.77
C HIS A 27 -3.16 -0.28 -10.40
N PRO A 28 -3.02 -0.02 -11.72
CA PRO A 28 -1.73 -0.11 -12.42
C PRO A 28 -0.77 1.06 -12.11
N LEU A 29 -1.13 1.96 -11.19
CA LEU A 29 -0.40 3.22 -10.93
C LEU A 29 1.04 2.98 -10.47
N THR A 30 1.24 1.92 -9.68
CA THR A 30 2.56 1.57 -9.15
C THR A 30 3.31 0.58 -10.03
N GLY A 31 2.72 0.10 -11.13
CA GLY A 31 3.34 -0.92 -11.99
C GLY A 31 3.62 -2.27 -11.30
N GLY A 32 3.09 -2.51 -10.10
CA GLY A 32 3.46 -3.67 -9.27
C GLY A 32 2.87 -5.02 -9.67
N GLY A 33 2.07 -5.09 -10.74
CA GLY A 33 1.40 -6.33 -11.19
C GLY A 33 2.40 -7.44 -11.54
N MET A 34 3.40 -7.12 -12.37
CA MET A 34 4.46 -8.08 -12.74
C MET A 34 5.32 -8.50 -11.55
N THR A 35 5.65 -7.56 -10.64
CA THR A 35 6.38 -7.85 -9.41
C THR A 35 5.65 -8.89 -8.56
N VAL A 36 4.32 -8.76 -8.43
CA VAL A 36 3.51 -9.75 -7.72
C VAL A 36 3.45 -11.07 -8.48
N ALA A 37 3.30 -11.05 -9.80
CA ALA A 37 3.26 -12.28 -10.60
C ALA A 37 4.57 -13.10 -10.47
N PHE A 38 5.74 -12.44 -10.54
CA PHE A 38 7.02 -13.12 -10.37
C PHE A 38 7.26 -13.57 -8.92
N ASN A 39 6.84 -12.78 -7.93
CA ASN A 39 6.88 -13.21 -6.54
C ASN A 39 5.98 -14.42 -6.28
N ASP A 40 4.79 -14.45 -6.88
CA ASP A 40 3.87 -15.59 -6.78
C ASP A 40 4.47 -16.85 -7.43
N ALA A 41 5.14 -16.71 -8.58
CA ALA A 41 5.84 -17.82 -9.24
C ALA A 41 7.00 -18.37 -8.40
N LEU A 42 7.78 -17.49 -7.75
CA LEU A 42 8.86 -17.87 -6.84
C LEU A 42 8.31 -18.60 -5.60
N LEU A 43 7.27 -18.07 -4.96
CA LEU A 43 6.67 -18.71 -3.78
C LEU A 43 6.11 -20.09 -4.12
N LEU A 44 5.44 -20.24 -5.27
CA LEU A 44 4.95 -21.54 -5.71
C LEU A 44 6.08 -22.51 -6.01
N SER A 45 7.17 -22.08 -6.65
CA SER A 45 8.31 -22.96 -6.94
C SER A 45 8.97 -23.47 -5.65
N GLU A 46 9.08 -22.63 -4.62
CA GLU A 46 9.59 -23.02 -3.31
C GLU A 46 8.64 -23.98 -2.57
N LEU A 47 7.33 -23.72 -2.63
CA LEU A 47 6.33 -24.49 -1.88
C LEU A 47 6.02 -25.84 -2.54
N LEU A 48 6.07 -25.91 -3.87
CA LEU A 48 5.87 -27.12 -4.66
C LEU A 48 7.18 -27.83 -5.03
N HIS A 49 8.32 -27.39 -4.48
CA HIS A 49 9.61 -28.02 -4.74
C HIS A 49 9.56 -29.53 -4.42
N PRO A 50 10.17 -30.41 -5.23
CA PRO A 50 10.14 -31.87 -5.03
C PRO A 50 10.61 -32.35 -3.64
N SER A 51 11.46 -31.57 -2.97
CA SER A 51 11.90 -31.83 -1.59
C SER A 51 10.79 -31.66 -0.55
N ARG A 52 9.76 -30.86 -0.84
CA ARG A 52 8.59 -30.62 0.02
C ARG A 52 7.36 -31.41 -0.46
N VAL A 53 7.09 -31.37 -1.76
CA VAL A 53 5.98 -32.08 -2.40
C VAL A 53 6.56 -33.04 -3.43
N ARG A 54 6.73 -34.31 -3.03
CA ARG A 54 7.34 -35.34 -3.91
C ARG A 54 6.50 -35.71 -5.11
N GLN A 55 5.16 -35.64 -4.97
CA GLN A 55 4.20 -36.00 -6.00
C GLN A 55 3.12 -34.93 -6.06
N LEU A 56 2.90 -34.34 -7.24
CA LEU A 56 1.86 -33.33 -7.45
C LEU A 56 0.45 -33.93 -7.50
N GLU A 57 0.34 -35.25 -7.61
CA GLU A 57 -0.91 -36.01 -7.53
C GLU A 57 -1.47 -36.05 -6.11
N ASP A 58 -0.62 -35.83 -5.08
CA ASP A 58 -1.06 -35.74 -3.70
C ASP A 58 -1.78 -34.41 -3.45
N ALA A 59 -3.10 -34.44 -3.64
CA ALA A 59 -3.99 -33.29 -3.45
C ALA A 59 -3.91 -32.69 -2.05
N ARG A 60 -3.59 -33.47 -1.00
CA ARG A 60 -3.47 -32.94 0.37
C ARG A 60 -2.19 -32.14 0.53
N ALA A 61 -1.06 -32.66 0.04
CA ALA A 61 0.22 -31.97 0.08
C ALA A 61 0.19 -30.68 -0.75
N VAL A 62 -0.37 -30.73 -1.97
CA VAL A 62 -0.53 -29.56 -2.83
C VAL A 62 -1.45 -28.53 -2.18
N ARG A 63 -2.57 -28.94 -1.58
CA ARG A 63 -3.48 -28.01 -0.89
C ARG A 63 -2.83 -27.30 0.28
N ALA A 64 -2.07 -28.02 1.11
CA ALA A 64 -1.31 -27.40 2.21
C ALA A 64 -0.28 -26.37 1.71
N ALA A 65 0.38 -26.66 0.58
CA ALA A 65 1.29 -25.73 -0.08
C ALA A 65 0.54 -24.49 -0.60
N VAL A 66 -0.61 -24.65 -1.25
CA VAL A 66 -1.45 -23.55 -1.77
C VAL A 66 -2.03 -22.69 -0.64
N ASP A 67 -2.43 -23.29 0.48
CA ASP A 67 -2.88 -22.56 1.66
C ASP A 67 -1.73 -21.72 2.26
N THR A 68 -0.52 -22.28 2.32
CA THR A 68 0.67 -21.55 2.76
C THR A 68 1.04 -20.42 1.78
N PHE A 69 0.92 -20.67 0.47
CA PHE A 69 1.11 -19.68 -0.57
C PHE A 69 0.18 -18.48 -0.38
N TYR A 70 -1.12 -18.73 -0.13
CA TYR A 70 -2.12 -17.69 0.10
C TYR A 70 -1.74 -16.74 1.23
N TRP A 71 -1.16 -17.25 2.33
CA TRP A 71 -0.73 -16.40 3.44
C TRP A 71 0.60 -15.70 3.16
N ARG A 72 1.61 -16.39 2.60
CA ARG A 72 2.93 -15.79 2.33
C ARG A 72 2.86 -14.65 1.33
N ARG A 73 2.04 -14.78 0.29
CA ARG A 73 1.89 -13.74 -0.73
C ARG A 73 1.32 -12.44 -0.17
N LYS A 74 0.47 -12.50 0.87
CA LYS A 74 -0.13 -11.30 1.48
C LYS A 74 0.91 -10.29 1.95
N ASN A 75 2.10 -10.73 2.38
CA ASN A 75 3.16 -9.82 2.81
C ASN A 75 3.58 -8.87 1.68
N CYS A 76 3.79 -9.39 0.47
CA CYS A 76 4.17 -8.59 -0.69
C CYS A 76 2.94 -7.88 -1.30
N THR A 77 1.83 -8.61 -1.48
CA THR A 77 0.66 -8.05 -2.15
C THR A 77 -0.01 -6.95 -1.33
N SER A 78 -0.06 -7.07 0.00
CA SER A 78 -0.69 -6.06 0.84
C SER A 78 -0.03 -4.69 0.67
N ILE A 79 1.30 -4.64 0.70
CA ILE A 79 2.05 -3.39 0.60
C ILE A 79 1.85 -2.73 -0.76
N ILE A 80 2.02 -3.49 -1.85
CA ILE A 80 1.85 -2.95 -3.20
C ILE A 80 0.39 -2.49 -3.44
N ASN A 81 -0.60 -3.19 -2.86
CA ASN A 81 -2.01 -2.80 -2.96
C ASN A 81 -2.31 -1.52 -2.18
N VAL A 82 -1.95 -1.50 -0.90
CA VAL A 82 -2.17 -0.34 -0.02
C VAL A 82 -1.47 0.89 -0.60
N LEU A 83 -0.23 0.75 -1.05
CA LEU A 83 0.54 1.84 -1.63
C LEU A 83 -0.09 2.36 -2.93
N ALA A 84 -0.51 1.49 -3.83
CA ALA A 84 -1.17 1.90 -5.07
C ALA A 84 -2.47 2.66 -4.81
N GLN A 85 -3.31 2.16 -3.90
CA GLN A 85 -4.57 2.78 -3.54
C GLN A 85 -4.38 4.10 -2.79
N ALA A 86 -3.45 4.14 -1.83
CA ALA A 86 -3.13 5.35 -1.07
C ALA A 86 -2.58 6.46 -1.98
N LEU A 87 -1.62 6.14 -2.86
CA LEU A 87 -1.07 7.11 -3.81
C LEU A 87 -2.12 7.56 -4.83
N TYR A 88 -2.97 6.65 -5.32
CA TYR A 88 -4.07 7.03 -6.21
C TYR A 88 -5.03 7.99 -5.53
N THR A 89 -5.48 7.67 -4.31
CA THR A 89 -6.39 8.53 -3.54
C THR A 89 -5.78 9.89 -3.24
N LEU A 90 -4.46 9.91 -2.98
CA LEU A 90 -3.71 11.13 -2.73
C LEU A 90 -3.56 12.01 -3.99
N PHE A 91 -3.29 11.40 -5.15
CA PHE A 91 -3.00 12.13 -6.38
C PHE A 91 -4.23 12.47 -7.22
N ALA A 92 -5.30 11.69 -7.12
CA ALA A 92 -6.58 11.94 -7.77
C ALA A 92 -7.50 12.86 -6.95
N ALA A 93 -6.99 13.44 -5.87
CA ALA A 93 -7.80 14.17 -4.91
C ALA A 93 -8.26 15.55 -5.38
N ASN A 94 -9.54 15.85 -5.08
CA ASN A 94 -10.15 17.18 -5.25
C ASN A 94 -10.36 17.92 -3.91
N ASP A 95 -10.17 17.26 -2.78
CA ASP A 95 -10.36 17.85 -1.44
C ASP A 95 -9.15 18.70 -1.02
N ARG A 96 -9.39 19.81 -0.31
CA ARG A 96 -8.34 20.69 0.23
C ARG A 96 -7.36 19.94 1.16
N GLN A 97 -7.85 19.03 1.99
CA GLN A 97 -7.02 18.26 2.93
C GLN A 97 -6.10 17.27 2.20
N LEU A 98 -6.63 16.59 1.18
CA LEU A 98 -5.84 15.67 0.36
C LEU A 98 -4.84 16.42 -0.51
N ARG A 99 -5.17 17.64 -0.98
CA ARG A 99 -4.23 18.52 -1.67
C ARG A 99 -3.06 18.92 -0.77
N ALA A 100 -3.31 19.20 0.51
CA ALA A 100 -2.25 19.44 1.49
C ALA A 100 -1.35 18.21 1.68
N LEU A 101 -1.94 17.01 1.78
CA LEU A 101 -1.18 15.76 1.83
C LEU A 101 -0.35 15.51 0.56
N GLN A 102 -0.90 15.83 -0.62
CA GLN A 102 -0.20 15.72 -1.90
C GLN A 102 1.04 16.63 -1.92
N LEU A 103 0.90 17.89 -1.50
CA LEU A 103 2.02 18.82 -1.38
C LEU A 103 3.04 18.36 -0.35
N GLY A 104 2.59 17.85 0.80
CA GLY A 104 3.47 17.27 1.81
C GLY A 104 4.25 16.06 1.29
N CYS A 105 3.65 15.24 0.43
CA CYS A 105 4.31 14.10 -0.21
C CYS A 105 5.41 14.54 -1.18
N PHE A 106 5.14 15.55 -2.02
CA PHE A 106 6.19 16.11 -2.89
C PHE A 106 7.32 16.76 -2.09
N GLU A 107 6.99 17.50 -1.03
CA GLU A 107 7.99 18.10 -0.14
C GLU A 107 8.81 17.03 0.60
N TYR A 108 8.19 15.92 0.97
CA TYR A 108 8.87 14.76 1.57
C TYR A 108 9.95 14.21 0.64
N PHE A 109 9.61 14.01 -0.64
CA PHE A 109 10.57 13.56 -1.64
C PHE A 109 11.65 14.62 -1.93
N ARG A 110 11.29 15.91 -1.96
CA ARG A 110 12.25 17.00 -2.16
C ARG A 110 13.30 17.08 -1.07
N ARG A 111 12.99 16.64 0.15
CA ARG A 111 13.93 16.55 1.28
C ARG A 111 14.87 15.34 1.22
N GLY A 112 14.81 14.54 0.16
CA GLY A 112 15.68 13.38 -0.04
C GLY A 112 15.20 12.09 0.62
N MET A 113 13.96 12.06 1.13
CA MET A 113 13.39 10.87 1.77
C MET A 113 12.77 9.92 0.72
N THR A 114 13.58 9.47 -0.23
CA THR A 114 13.13 8.70 -1.40
C THR A 114 13.39 7.21 -1.29
N ASP A 115 14.43 6.77 -0.59
CA ASP A 115 14.90 5.38 -0.63
C ASP A 115 13.85 4.39 -0.11
N GLY A 116 13.24 4.69 1.03
CA GLY A 116 12.18 3.85 1.61
C GLY A 116 10.94 3.75 0.72
N PRO A 117 10.31 4.88 0.32
CA PRO A 117 9.18 4.86 -0.61
C PRO A 117 9.48 4.19 -1.95
N CYS A 118 10.68 4.40 -2.53
CA CYS A 118 11.11 3.71 -3.75
C CYS A 118 11.27 2.21 -3.54
N ALA A 119 11.83 1.77 -2.41
CA ALA A 119 11.96 0.34 -2.09
C ALA A 119 10.60 -0.34 -1.86
N LEU A 120 9.63 0.38 -1.28
CA LEU A 120 8.24 -0.07 -1.14
C LEU A 120 7.54 -0.17 -2.51
N LEU A 121 7.72 0.82 -3.38
CA LEU A 121 7.19 0.81 -4.76
C LEU A 121 7.79 -0.34 -5.58
N GLY A 122 9.09 -0.59 -5.44
CA GLY A 122 9.79 -1.68 -6.10
C GLY A 122 9.46 -3.07 -5.54
N GLY A 123 8.69 -3.18 -4.45
CA GLY A 123 8.40 -4.46 -3.79
C GLY A 123 9.63 -5.12 -3.14
N ILE A 124 10.73 -4.37 -2.99
CA ILE A 124 11.98 -4.80 -2.36
C ILE A 124 11.78 -4.85 -0.84
N LEU A 125 11.13 -3.83 -0.30
CA LEU A 125 10.86 -3.72 1.13
C LEU A 125 9.43 -4.18 1.43
N GLN A 126 9.31 -5.31 2.13
CA GLN A 126 8.02 -5.96 2.40
C GLN A 126 7.61 -5.81 3.87
N GLN A 127 7.70 -4.59 4.41
CA GLN A 127 7.38 -4.30 5.82
C GLN A 127 6.24 -3.28 5.97
N PRO A 128 5.06 -3.68 6.47
CA PRO A 128 3.91 -2.77 6.67
C PRO A 128 4.18 -1.65 7.67
N SER A 129 5.05 -1.88 8.66
CA SER A 129 5.47 -0.87 9.64
C SER A 129 6.21 0.29 8.98
N ILE A 130 7.07 0.02 8.00
CA ILE A 130 7.81 1.05 7.26
C ILE A 130 6.86 1.83 6.34
N LEU A 131 5.89 1.15 5.72
CA LEU A 131 4.84 1.82 4.95
C LEU A 131 4.05 2.81 5.83
N ALA A 132 3.62 2.39 7.03
CA ALA A 132 2.94 3.26 7.97
C ALA A 132 3.82 4.43 8.41
N TYR A 133 5.10 4.17 8.72
CA TYR A 133 6.06 5.21 9.09
C TYR A 133 6.18 6.31 8.02
N HIS A 134 6.39 5.95 6.75
CA HIS A 134 6.49 6.94 5.67
C HIS A 134 5.16 7.67 5.44
N PHE A 135 4.04 6.95 5.47
CA PHE A 135 2.72 7.55 5.28
C PHE A 135 2.41 8.61 6.35
N PHE A 136 2.61 8.28 7.63
CA PHE A 136 2.39 9.24 8.71
C PHE A 136 3.43 10.35 8.74
N SER A 137 4.69 10.08 8.35
CA SER A 137 5.71 11.12 8.20
C SER A 137 5.31 12.17 7.15
N VAL A 138 4.75 11.72 6.02
CA VAL A 138 4.17 12.60 5.00
C VAL A 138 2.98 13.38 5.55
N ALA A 139 2.10 12.74 6.34
CA ALA A 139 0.96 13.40 6.95
C ALA A 139 1.38 14.52 7.93
N PHE A 140 2.34 14.26 8.82
CA PHE A 140 2.86 15.28 9.74
C PHE A 140 3.60 16.40 9.00
N LEU A 141 4.35 16.08 7.95
CA LEU A 141 4.98 17.09 7.12
C LEU A 141 3.95 17.97 6.39
N ALA A 142 2.88 17.37 5.87
CA ALA A 142 1.77 18.10 5.24
C ALA A 142 1.10 19.06 6.23
N ILE A 143 0.88 18.62 7.48
CA ILE A 143 0.34 19.44 8.56
C ILE A 143 1.26 20.63 8.84
N TRP A 144 2.57 20.38 8.93
CA TRP A 144 3.56 21.44 9.15
C TRP A 144 3.57 22.47 8.00
N VAL A 145 3.65 22.00 6.76
CA VAL A 145 3.68 22.87 5.57
C VAL A 145 2.39 23.69 5.44
N ASN A 146 1.22 23.05 5.63
CA ASN A 146 -0.06 23.74 5.62
C ASN A 146 -0.18 24.73 6.79
N GLY A 147 0.30 24.37 7.98
CA GLY A 147 0.37 25.26 9.14
C GLY A 147 1.20 26.50 8.88
N CYS A 148 2.41 26.36 8.33
CA CYS A 148 3.25 27.49 7.93
C CYS A 148 2.56 28.38 6.90
N ALA A 149 1.84 27.79 5.93
CA ALA A 149 1.11 28.54 4.90
C ALA A 149 -0.09 29.32 5.46
N VAL A 150 -0.83 28.75 6.43
CA VAL A 150 -2.03 29.35 7.03
C VAL A 150 -1.68 30.43 8.06
N VAL A 151 -0.69 30.15 8.92
CA VAL A 151 -0.24 31.09 9.97
C VAL A 151 0.48 32.28 9.34
N GLY A 152 1.32 32.04 8.33
CA GLY A 152 2.11 33.07 7.65
C GLY A 152 3.08 33.82 8.57
N SER A 153 3.70 34.88 8.04
CA SER A 153 4.63 35.75 8.77
C SER A 153 3.98 37.11 8.99
N GLY A 154 3.21 37.28 10.08
CA GLY A 154 2.59 38.56 10.39
C GLY A 154 1.98 38.64 11.79
N PRO A 155 1.63 39.84 12.27
CA PRO A 155 1.07 40.05 13.62
C PRO A 155 -0.29 39.38 13.84
N LEU A 156 -1.03 39.05 12.78
CA LEU A 156 -2.29 38.30 12.82
C LEU A 156 -2.10 36.76 12.85
N ALA A 157 -0.87 36.27 12.86
CA ALA A 157 -0.53 34.84 12.89
C ALA A 157 -1.17 34.11 14.08
N VAL A 158 -1.16 34.75 15.26
CA VAL A 158 -1.72 34.17 16.49
C VAL A 158 -3.23 33.96 16.37
N LEU A 159 -3.94 34.83 15.64
CA LEU A 159 -5.39 34.71 15.42
C LEU A 159 -5.76 33.58 14.44
N ARG A 160 -4.85 33.21 13.52
CA ARG A 160 -5.05 32.14 12.54
C ARG A 160 -4.61 30.75 13.04
N LEU A 161 -3.96 30.70 14.21
CA LEU A 161 -3.50 29.48 14.87
C LEU A 161 -4.62 28.47 15.15
N PRO A 162 -5.81 28.82 15.67
CA PRO A 162 -6.89 27.85 15.86
C PRO A 162 -7.39 27.24 14.54
N LEU A 163 -7.43 28.03 13.45
CA LEU A 163 -7.74 27.52 12.11
C LEU A 163 -6.70 26.49 11.63
N ALA A 164 -5.41 26.76 11.84
CA ALA A 164 -4.34 25.83 11.50
C ALA A 164 -4.43 24.51 12.31
N VAL A 165 -4.84 24.57 13.58
CA VAL A 165 -5.05 23.37 14.41
C VAL A 165 -6.25 22.55 13.91
N ILE A 166 -7.35 23.20 13.53
CA ILE A 166 -8.51 22.51 12.94
C ILE A 166 -8.11 21.83 11.62
N ASP A 167 -7.43 22.55 10.73
CA ASP A 167 -6.93 21.98 9.47
C ASP A 167 -5.99 20.80 9.72
N ALA A 168 -5.12 20.87 10.74
CA ALA A 168 -4.22 19.79 11.12
C ALA A 168 -4.98 18.51 11.54
N VAL A 169 -6.00 18.65 12.39
CA VAL A 169 -6.84 17.53 12.83
C VAL A 169 -7.60 16.93 11.64
N LEU A 170 -8.15 17.77 10.76
CA LEU A 170 -8.88 17.31 9.57
C LEU A 170 -7.97 16.57 8.59
N ILE A 171 -6.75 17.04 8.37
CA ILE A 171 -5.75 16.39 7.52
C ILE A 171 -5.39 15.01 8.09
N LEU A 172 -5.09 14.94 9.40
CA LEU A 172 -4.73 13.68 10.04
C LEU A 172 -5.89 12.67 10.05
N ALA A 173 -7.11 13.15 10.30
CA ALA A 173 -8.32 12.32 10.25
C ALA A 173 -8.54 11.75 8.85
N LYS A 174 -8.46 12.58 7.81
CA LYS A 174 -8.57 12.14 6.41
C LYS A 174 -7.46 11.13 6.04
N ALA A 175 -6.21 11.39 6.43
CA ALA A 175 -5.11 10.47 6.18
C ALA A 175 -5.36 9.09 6.83
N SER A 176 -5.82 9.08 8.09
CA SER A 176 -6.12 7.86 8.83
C SER A 176 -7.31 7.09 8.24
N LEU A 177 -8.36 7.81 7.82
CA LEU A 177 -9.53 7.23 7.17
C LEU A 177 -9.22 6.60 5.81
N VAL A 178 -8.21 7.08 5.10
CA VAL A 178 -7.75 6.46 3.85
C VAL A 178 -6.86 5.26 4.15
N PHE A 179 -5.90 5.40 5.06
CA PHE A 179 -4.86 4.38 5.27
C PHE A 179 -5.32 3.17 6.08
N LEU A 180 -6.01 3.39 7.22
CA LEU A 180 -6.37 2.29 8.14
C LEU A 180 -7.29 1.25 7.49
N PRO A 181 -8.34 1.61 6.73
CA PRO A 181 -9.18 0.62 6.07
C PRO A 181 -8.43 -0.19 5.01
N LEU A 182 -7.50 0.44 4.29
CA LEU A 182 -6.68 -0.24 3.27
C LEU A 182 -5.76 -1.27 3.92
N VAL A 183 -5.05 -0.89 4.99
CA VAL A 183 -4.18 -1.81 5.74
C VAL A 183 -4.99 -2.94 6.36
N TRP A 184 -6.17 -2.64 6.90
CA TRP A 184 -7.03 -3.67 7.49
C TRP A 184 -7.51 -4.69 6.46
N ARG A 185 -8.03 -4.21 5.32
CA ARG A 185 -8.56 -5.06 4.25
C ARG A 185 -7.49 -5.93 3.60
N GLU A 186 -6.28 -5.42 3.45
CA GLU A 186 -5.20 -6.16 2.76
C GLU A 186 -4.33 -6.98 3.73
N GLY A 187 -4.30 -6.61 5.02
CA GLY A 187 -3.51 -7.29 6.04
C GLY A 187 -4.25 -8.42 6.77
N PHE A 188 -5.55 -8.25 7.04
CA PHE A 188 -6.31 -9.17 7.89
C PHE A 188 -7.45 -9.92 7.17
N GLN A 189 -7.97 -9.38 6.07
CA GLN A 189 -8.91 -10.09 5.17
C GLN A 189 -8.15 -10.77 4.03
#